data_AF-A0A8D3X767-F1
#
_entry.id   AF-A0A8D3X767-F1
#
_cell.length_a   1.000
_cell.length_b   1.000
_cell.length_c   1.000
_cell.angle_alpha   90.00
_cell.angle_beta   90.00
_cell.angle_gamma   90.00
#
_symmetry.space_group_name_H-M   'P 1'
#
loop_
_entity.id
_entity.type
_entity.pdbx_description
1 polymer ?
#
loop_
_entity_poly.entity_id
_entity_poly.type
_entity_poly.pdbx_seq_one_letter_code
_entity_poly.pdbx_strand_id
1 'polypeptide(L)'
;MELKRLNLRTFSGPLDWSVSLSLSDVNRLLKNKFSNFMELENMQLTDGAFAFVDDGVLIEGVQSYLIEDTHYNIISVHDFPIIPHQHWSATYTSYKEKLTNRINRFIEKITTSESVLFIRWAATYEQSLELQAILEQIVKGNFNILILCPEEGFKGVSEINWGIDKVCAVKVPRLPNDLETWNYVLEGITLSSRKQ
;
A
#
# COMPACT_ATOMS: atom_id res chain seq x y z
N MET A 1 -9.10 2.21 4.86
CA MET A 1 -10.30 2.26 5.73
C MET A 1 -11.04 0.92 5.68
N GLU A 2 -11.28 0.37 4.50
CA GLU A 2 -12.08 -0.85 4.29
C GLU A 2 -11.50 -2.14 4.87
N LEU A 3 -10.19 -2.41 4.68
CA LEU A 3 -9.57 -3.60 5.28
C LEU A 3 -9.64 -3.60 6.81
N LYS A 4 -9.58 -2.41 7.44
CA LYS A 4 -9.77 -2.29 8.89
C LYS A 4 -11.23 -2.55 9.27
N ARG A 5 -12.19 -2.00 8.50
CA ARG A 5 -13.64 -2.23 8.70
C ARG A 5 -14.01 -3.72 8.60
N LEU A 6 -13.36 -4.46 7.69
CA LEU A 6 -13.57 -5.89 7.47
C LEU A 6 -12.71 -6.79 8.38
N ASN A 7 -11.98 -6.23 9.34
CA ASN A 7 -11.05 -6.96 10.22
C ASN A 7 -9.94 -7.74 9.48
N LEU A 8 -9.57 -7.28 8.29
CA LEU A 8 -8.51 -7.85 7.45
C LEU A 8 -7.15 -7.14 7.59
N ARG A 9 -7.06 -6.10 8.43
CA ARG A 9 -5.82 -5.37 8.71
C ARG A 9 -5.29 -5.73 10.10
N THR A 10 -4.11 -6.34 10.18
CA THR A 10 -3.44 -6.70 11.46
C THR A 10 -2.29 -5.79 11.84
N PHE A 11 -1.76 -5.01 10.89
CA PHE A 11 -0.70 -4.05 11.13
C PHE A 11 -0.71 -2.94 10.06
N SER A 12 0.08 -1.90 10.30
CA SER A 12 0.36 -0.86 9.32
C SER A 12 1.61 -1.21 8.50
N GLY A 13 1.46 -1.38 7.20
CA GLY A 13 2.55 -1.65 6.25
C GLY A 13 3.34 -0.39 5.85
N PRO A 14 4.46 -0.55 5.13
CA PRO A 14 5.31 0.57 4.70
C PRO A 14 4.66 1.49 3.65
N LEU A 15 3.59 1.04 2.98
CA LEU A 15 2.89 1.80 1.93
C LEU A 15 1.48 2.25 2.33
N ASP A 16 1.03 1.96 3.56
CA ASP A 16 -0.34 2.29 4.00
C ASP A 16 -0.62 3.79 4.09
N TRP A 17 0.44 4.58 4.19
CA TRP A 17 0.41 6.04 4.32
C TRP A 17 1.03 6.73 3.10
N SER A 18 1.14 5.98 2.00
CA SER A 18 1.77 6.41 0.77
C SER A 18 0.81 6.34 -0.40
N VAL A 19 0.97 7.26 -1.34
CA VAL A 19 0.34 7.21 -2.66
C VAL A 19 1.41 6.79 -3.66
N SER A 20 1.13 5.71 -4.38
CA SER A 20 1.90 5.27 -5.55
C SER A 20 0.96 5.23 -6.75
N LEU A 21 1.26 6.00 -7.79
CA LEU A 21 0.40 6.07 -8.98
C LEU A 21 0.65 4.90 -9.93
N SER A 22 1.82 4.29 -9.88
CA SER A 22 2.23 3.20 -10.75
C SER A 22 2.56 1.94 -9.96
N LEU A 23 2.06 0.79 -10.40
CA LEU A 23 2.49 -0.49 -9.82
C LEU A 23 3.95 -0.81 -10.20
N SER A 24 4.46 -0.33 -11.33
CA SER A 24 5.87 -0.52 -11.72
C SER A 24 6.85 0.08 -10.70
N ASP A 25 6.49 1.21 -10.10
CA ASP A 25 7.31 1.85 -9.06
C ASP A 25 7.32 1.04 -7.77
N VAL A 26 6.17 0.46 -7.39
CA VAL A 26 6.07 -0.47 -6.27
C VAL A 26 6.82 -1.78 -6.56
N ASN A 27 6.76 -2.29 -7.79
CA ASN A 27 7.54 -3.47 -8.21
C ASN A 27 9.03 -3.21 -8.04
N ARG A 28 9.52 -2.05 -8.50
CA ARG A 28 10.92 -1.65 -8.33
C ARG A 28 11.29 -1.53 -6.85
N LEU A 29 10.41 -0.97 -6.01
CA LEU A 29 10.62 -0.88 -4.56
C LEU A 29 10.76 -2.27 -3.92
N LEU A 30 9.83 -3.18 -4.21
CA LEU A 30 9.82 -4.54 -3.66
C LEU A 30 11.03 -5.35 -4.14
N LYS A 31 11.34 -5.27 -5.44
CA LYS A 31 12.50 -5.94 -6.05
C LYS A 31 13.82 -5.52 -5.40
N ASN A 32 13.94 -4.24 -5.05
CA ASN A 32 15.11 -3.68 -4.36
C ASN A 32 15.01 -3.76 -2.83
N LYS A 33 14.02 -4.47 -2.29
CA LYS A 33 13.83 -4.67 -0.84
C LYS A 33 13.86 -3.36 -0.05
N PHE A 34 13.21 -2.31 -0.58
CA PHE A 34 13.15 -0.97 0.01
C PHE A 34 14.50 -0.26 0.16
N SER A 35 15.57 -0.72 -0.50
CA SER A 35 16.86 -0.02 -0.51
C SER A 35 16.68 1.40 -1.05
N ASN A 36 17.26 2.40 -0.38
CA ASN A 36 17.16 3.82 -0.73
C ASN A 36 15.75 4.43 -0.67
N PHE A 37 14.76 3.73 -0.11
CA PHE A 37 13.39 4.23 0.02
C PHE A 37 13.29 5.28 1.12
N MET A 38 12.81 6.47 0.76
CA MET A 38 12.69 7.65 1.60
C MET A 38 14.01 7.98 2.30
N GLU A 39 15.12 7.93 1.54
CA GLU A 39 16.36 8.58 1.96
C GLU A 39 16.24 10.08 1.74
N LEU A 40 16.77 10.87 2.68
CA LEU A 40 16.55 12.31 2.71
C LEU A 40 16.98 13.00 1.39
N GLU A 41 18.04 12.51 0.75
CA GLU A 41 18.56 12.99 -0.54
C GLU A 41 17.61 12.75 -1.73
N ASN A 42 16.72 11.76 -1.62
CA ASN A 42 15.72 11.44 -2.64
C ASN A 42 14.37 12.13 -2.38
N MET A 43 14.22 12.81 -1.24
CA MET A 43 12.94 13.35 -0.78
C MET A 43 12.71 14.80 -1.20
N GLN A 44 11.51 15.10 -1.69
CA GLN A 44 11.11 16.44 -2.10
C GLN A 44 9.72 16.79 -1.59
N LEU A 45 9.52 18.06 -1.24
CA LEU A 45 8.20 18.58 -0.88
C LEU A 45 7.36 18.74 -2.15
N THR A 46 6.11 18.30 -2.09
CA THR A 46 5.13 18.48 -3.15
C THR A 46 3.99 19.37 -2.67
N ASP A 47 3.30 20.02 -3.61
CA ASP A 47 2.20 20.92 -3.29
C ASP A 47 1.00 20.16 -2.73
N GLY A 48 0.39 20.72 -1.68
CA GLY A 48 -0.78 20.18 -1.02
C GLY A 48 -0.52 19.77 0.43
N ALA A 49 -1.59 19.40 1.11
CA ALA A 49 -1.53 18.90 2.47
C ALA A 49 -2.67 17.92 2.71
N PHE A 50 -2.40 16.91 3.54
CA PHE A 50 -3.40 15.95 4.00
C PHE A 50 -3.52 16.05 5.52
N ALA A 51 -4.51 15.39 6.11
CA ALA A 51 -4.61 15.30 7.56
C ALA A 51 -3.44 14.47 8.11
N PHE A 52 -2.84 14.86 9.23
CA PHE A 52 -1.76 14.09 9.84
C PHE A 52 -2.32 12.85 10.57
N VAL A 53 -1.65 11.71 10.41
CA VAL A 53 -2.07 10.44 11.02
C VAL A 53 -0.88 9.77 11.69
N ASP A 54 -0.96 9.57 13.00
CA ASP A 54 0.06 8.83 13.76
C ASP A 54 -0.40 7.39 14.01
N ASP A 55 0.29 6.42 13.38
CA ASP A 55 -0.01 4.98 13.46
C ASP A 55 -1.50 4.61 13.30
N GLY A 56 -2.20 5.34 12.44
CA GLY A 56 -3.61 5.12 12.12
C GLY A 56 -4.60 5.86 13.00
N VAL A 57 -4.11 6.78 13.85
CA VAL A 57 -4.92 7.72 14.62
C VAL A 57 -4.81 9.10 13.98
N LEU A 58 -5.95 9.63 13.53
CA LEU A 58 -6.05 11.00 13.02
C LEU A 58 -5.78 11.99 14.17
N ILE A 59 -4.87 12.93 13.95
CA ILE A 59 -4.63 14.02 14.90
C ILE A 59 -5.36 15.26 14.37
N GLU A 60 -6.47 15.59 15.02
CA GLU A 60 -7.31 16.72 14.61
C GLU A 60 -6.55 18.04 14.65
N GLY A 61 -6.76 18.88 13.63
CA GLY A 61 -6.13 20.20 13.52
C GLY A 61 -4.67 20.17 13.07
N VAL A 62 -4.06 19.00 12.86
CA VAL A 62 -2.69 18.87 12.34
C VAL A 62 -2.72 18.41 10.89
N GLN A 63 -2.10 19.18 10.02
CA GLN A 63 -1.88 18.80 8.63
C GLN A 63 -0.53 18.11 8.45
N SER A 64 -0.39 17.33 7.39
CA SER A 64 0.85 16.70 6.96
C SER A 64 1.31 17.29 5.64
N TYR A 65 2.61 17.54 5.53
CA TYR A 65 3.27 17.75 4.25
C TYR A 65 3.13 16.51 3.36
N LEU A 66 3.16 16.75 2.05
CA LEU A 66 3.31 15.72 1.05
C LEU A 66 4.77 15.61 0.65
N ILE A 67 5.38 14.48 0.97
CA ILE A 67 6.80 14.25 0.68
C ILE A 67 6.95 13.12 -0.32
N GLU A 68 7.47 13.45 -1.50
CA GLU A 68 7.76 12.52 -2.58
C GLU A 68 9.16 11.94 -2.43
N ASP A 69 9.28 10.62 -2.51
CA ASP A 69 10.52 9.94 -2.86
C ASP A 69 10.66 9.94 -4.38
N THR A 70 11.60 10.73 -4.90
CA THR A 70 11.90 10.82 -6.34
C THR A 70 12.63 9.61 -6.89
N HIS A 71 13.29 8.82 -6.03
CA HIS A 71 13.91 7.57 -6.44
C HIS A 71 12.83 6.57 -6.83
N TYR A 72 11.78 6.38 -6.03
CA TYR A 72 10.69 5.44 -6.31
C TYR A 72 9.41 6.05 -6.84
N ASN A 73 9.28 7.38 -6.92
CA ASN A 73 8.06 8.09 -7.32
C ASN A 73 6.84 7.70 -6.45
N ILE A 74 7.05 7.77 -5.13
CA ILE A 74 6.05 7.43 -4.10
C ILE A 74 5.93 8.58 -3.12
N ILE A 75 4.70 9.01 -2.84
CA ILE A 75 4.42 10.17 -1.98
C ILE A 75 3.97 9.69 -0.61
N SER A 76 4.65 10.07 0.47
CA SER A 76 4.11 9.97 1.83
C SER A 76 3.12 11.12 2.07
N VAL A 77 1.92 10.79 2.53
CA VAL A 77 0.81 11.75 2.67
C VAL A 77 0.39 12.02 4.11
N HIS A 78 0.80 11.20 5.07
CA HIS A 78 0.30 11.30 6.45
C HIS A 78 1.38 11.33 7.52
N ASP A 79 2.67 11.23 7.15
CA ASP A 79 3.74 10.97 8.12
C ASP A 79 4.51 12.23 8.58
N PHE A 80 4.36 13.39 7.92
CA PHE A 80 5.19 14.58 8.13
C PHE A 80 4.36 15.77 8.62
N PRO A 81 4.17 15.96 9.94
CA PRO A 81 3.29 17.02 10.45
C PRO A 81 3.83 18.42 10.10
N ILE A 82 2.91 19.32 9.77
CA ILE A 82 3.18 20.75 9.58
C ILE A 82 3.26 21.39 10.97
N ILE A 83 4.50 21.67 11.41
CA ILE A 83 4.78 22.30 12.70
C ILE A 83 5.20 23.76 12.46
N PRO A 84 4.54 24.75 13.10
CA PRO A 84 4.89 26.16 12.92
C PRO A 84 6.38 26.42 13.17
N HIS A 85 6.99 27.18 12.26
CA HIS A 85 8.41 27.58 12.32
C HIS A 85 9.43 26.43 12.26
N GLN A 86 9.02 25.23 11.83
CA GLN A 86 9.92 24.11 11.60
C GLN A 86 9.94 23.70 10.13
N HIS A 87 11.11 23.30 9.65
CA HIS A 87 11.25 22.69 8.36
C HIS A 87 10.65 21.27 8.38
N TRP A 88 10.07 20.80 7.29
CA TRP A 88 9.42 19.48 7.21
C TRP A 88 10.34 18.33 7.65
N SER A 89 11.64 18.46 7.39
CA SER A 89 12.65 17.45 7.74
C SER A 89 12.95 17.36 9.23
N ALA A 90 12.41 18.25 10.07
CA ALA A 90 12.60 18.22 11.52
C ALA A 90 12.13 16.90 12.16
N THR A 91 11.16 16.23 11.53
CA THR A 91 10.62 14.94 12.01
C THR A 91 11.19 13.73 11.27
N TYR A 92 12.14 13.93 10.34
CA TYR A 92 12.65 12.89 9.45
C TYR A 92 13.23 11.68 10.19
N THR A 93 14.03 11.89 11.25
CA THR A 93 14.63 10.78 12.00
C THR A 93 13.56 9.85 12.60
N SER A 94 12.57 10.42 13.27
CA SER A 94 11.45 9.67 13.85
C SER A 94 10.63 8.95 12.76
N TYR A 95 10.37 9.63 11.65
CA TYR A 95 9.73 9.03 10.49
C TYR A 95 10.51 7.82 9.96
N LYS A 96 11.82 7.97 9.76
CA LYS A 96 12.67 6.92 9.16
C LYS A 96 12.75 5.69 10.06
N GLU A 97 12.81 5.87 11.38
CA GLU A 97 12.73 4.78 12.35
C GLU A 97 11.39 4.04 12.26
N LYS A 98 10.27 4.77 12.23
CA LYS A 98 8.92 4.20 12.05
C LYS A 98 8.81 3.44 10.73
N LEU A 99 9.28 4.02 9.63
CA LEU A 99 9.26 3.39 8.31
C LEU A 99 10.08 2.09 8.31
N THR A 100 11.30 2.11 8.86
CA THR A 100 12.18 0.94 8.97
C THR A 100 11.48 -0.19 9.74
N ASN A 101 10.82 0.13 10.84
CA ASN A 101 10.03 -0.85 11.60
C ASN A 101 8.85 -1.42 10.80
N ARG A 102 8.14 -0.58 10.03
CA ARG A 102 7.05 -1.02 9.14
C ARG A 102 7.56 -1.93 8.02
N ILE A 103 8.71 -1.61 7.42
CA ILE A 103 9.38 -2.45 6.41
C ILE A 103 9.76 -3.80 7.00
N ASN A 104 10.46 -3.81 8.15
CA ASN A 104 10.90 -5.06 8.79
C ASN A 104 9.72 -5.97 9.12
N ARG A 105 8.65 -5.41 9.68
CA ARG A 105 7.41 -6.15 9.98
C ARG A 105 6.73 -6.66 8.71
N PHE A 106 6.70 -5.88 7.64
CA PHE A 106 6.17 -6.34 6.36
C PHE A 106 6.98 -7.53 5.81
N ILE A 107 8.31 -7.43 5.79
CA ILE A 107 9.20 -8.51 5.33
C ILE A 107 9.04 -9.76 6.20
N GLU A 108 8.98 -9.62 7.52
CA GLU A 108 8.68 -10.73 8.44
C GLU A 108 7.35 -11.39 8.04
N LYS A 109 6.28 -10.62 7.89
CA LYS A 109 4.94 -11.15 7.61
C LYS A 109 4.88 -11.91 6.28
N ILE A 110 5.49 -11.40 5.21
CA ILE A 110 5.48 -12.09 3.91
C ILE A 110 6.39 -13.32 3.87
N THR A 111 7.37 -13.42 4.78
CA THR A 111 8.29 -14.56 4.85
C THR A 111 7.92 -15.62 5.88
N THR A 112 7.01 -15.32 6.82
CA THR A 112 6.60 -16.27 7.87
C THR A 112 5.15 -16.72 7.77
N SER A 113 4.29 -16.01 7.04
CA SER A 113 2.86 -16.36 6.95
C SER A 113 2.63 -17.53 6.00
N GLU A 114 1.71 -18.41 6.35
CA GLU A 114 1.30 -19.53 5.48
C GLU A 114 0.64 -19.06 4.18
N SER A 115 -0.10 -17.95 4.25
CA SER A 115 -0.75 -17.31 3.11
C SER A 115 -0.80 -15.79 3.28
N VAL A 116 -0.67 -15.05 2.17
CA VAL A 116 -0.76 -13.58 2.12
C VAL A 116 -1.64 -13.12 0.96
N LEU A 117 -2.51 -12.15 1.19
CA LEU A 117 -3.26 -11.47 0.12
C LEU A 117 -2.69 -10.07 -0.10
N PHE A 118 -2.23 -9.80 -1.31
CA PHE A 118 -1.86 -8.46 -1.77
C PHE A 118 -3.05 -7.86 -2.53
N ILE A 119 -3.38 -6.60 -2.25
CA ILE A 119 -4.51 -5.92 -2.89
C ILE A 119 -4.00 -4.62 -3.51
N ARG A 120 -4.31 -4.39 -4.78
CA ARG A 120 -3.93 -3.17 -5.50
C ARG A 120 -5.11 -2.57 -6.23
N TRP A 121 -5.31 -1.27 -6.04
CA TRP A 121 -6.20 -0.47 -6.86
C TRP A 121 -5.45 0.03 -8.10
N ALA A 122 -5.93 -0.37 -9.27
CA ALA A 122 -5.39 -0.13 -10.61
C ALA A 122 -3.98 -0.71 -10.86
N ALA A 123 -3.89 -1.50 -11.93
CA ALA A 123 -2.65 -1.96 -12.55
C ALA A 123 -2.93 -2.48 -13.97
N THR A 124 -1.89 -2.58 -14.80
CA THR A 124 -1.99 -3.29 -16.08
C THR A 124 -1.64 -4.78 -15.93
N TYR A 125 -1.88 -5.54 -16.99
CA TYR A 125 -1.47 -6.94 -17.10
C TYR A 125 0.04 -7.10 -16.84
N GLU A 126 0.87 -6.33 -17.54
CA GLU A 126 2.34 -6.43 -17.50
C GLU A 126 2.88 -6.10 -16.10
N GLN A 127 2.32 -5.05 -15.47
CA GLN A 127 2.71 -4.67 -14.11
C GLN A 127 2.34 -5.76 -13.08
N SER A 128 1.20 -6.42 -13.29
CA SER A 128 0.72 -7.48 -12.39
C SER A 128 1.52 -8.78 -12.58
N LEU A 129 1.90 -9.09 -13.82
CA LEU A 129 2.80 -10.20 -14.14
C LEU A 129 4.18 -9.98 -13.49
N GLU A 130 4.73 -8.76 -13.58
CA GLU A 130 5.98 -8.42 -12.92
C GLU A 130 5.87 -8.51 -11.39
N LEU A 131 4.78 -8.00 -10.81
CA LEU A 131 4.53 -8.10 -9.36
C LEU A 131 4.51 -9.57 -8.91
N GLN A 132 3.79 -10.42 -9.64
CA GLN A 132 3.70 -11.86 -9.34
C GLN A 132 5.09 -12.50 -9.37
N ALA A 133 5.88 -12.24 -10.41
CA ALA A 133 7.25 -12.78 -10.52
C ALA A 133 8.18 -12.31 -9.40
N ILE A 134 8.02 -11.07 -8.91
CA ILE A 134 8.77 -10.55 -7.75
C ILE A 134 8.32 -11.26 -6.47
N LEU A 135 7.00 -11.40 -6.26
CA LEU A 135 6.44 -12.02 -5.08
C LEU A 135 6.80 -13.50 -4.95
N GLU A 136 6.90 -14.25 -6.05
CA GLU A 136 7.42 -15.63 -6.06
C GLU A 136 8.83 -15.75 -5.46
N GLN A 137 9.65 -14.70 -5.54
CA GLN A 137 11.02 -14.73 -5.03
C GLN A 137 11.10 -14.36 -3.55
N ILE A 138 10.18 -13.53 -3.05
CA ILE A 138 10.27 -12.94 -1.70
C ILE A 138 9.29 -13.54 -0.70
N VAL A 139 8.12 -14.00 -1.13
CA VAL A 139 7.14 -14.66 -0.26
C VAL A 139 7.57 -16.11 -0.04
N LYS A 140 7.47 -16.61 1.20
CA LYS A 140 7.83 -18.01 1.52
C LYS A 140 6.64 -18.94 1.62
N GLY A 141 5.47 -18.44 2.00
CA GLY A 141 4.21 -19.17 1.98
C GLY A 141 3.50 -19.04 0.63
N ASN A 142 2.21 -19.35 0.64
CA ASN A 142 1.33 -19.05 -0.49
C ASN A 142 1.02 -17.55 -0.55
N PHE A 143 0.66 -17.06 -1.72
CA PHE A 143 0.09 -15.73 -1.85
C PHE A 143 -0.91 -15.67 -2.98
N ASN A 144 -1.77 -14.65 -2.91
CA ASN A 144 -2.64 -14.23 -3.99
C ASN A 144 -2.56 -12.71 -4.15
N ILE A 145 -2.84 -12.24 -5.35
CA ILE A 145 -2.88 -10.83 -5.71
C ILE A 145 -4.28 -10.52 -6.23
N LEU A 146 -4.98 -9.60 -5.58
CA LEU A 146 -6.24 -9.03 -6.05
C LEU A 146 -5.98 -7.66 -6.67
N ILE A 147 -6.27 -7.52 -7.95
CA ILE A 147 -6.18 -6.26 -8.69
C ILE A 147 -7.59 -5.74 -8.98
N LEU A 148 -7.92 -4.56 -8.44
CA LEU A 148 -9.15 -3.85 -8.78
C LEU A 148 -8.87 -2.90 -9.94
N CYS A 149 -9.45 -3.18 -11.11
CA CYS A 149 -9.29 -2.40 -12.34
C CYS A 149 -10.48 -1.44 -12.50
N PRO A 150 -10.37 -0.16 -12.08
CA PRO A 150 -11.47 0.78 -12.20
C PRO A 150 -11.77 1.12 -13.67
N GLU A 151 -13.05 1.02 -14.05
CA GLU A 151 -13.55 1.42 -15.37
C GLU A 151 -14.61 2.52 -15.23
N GLU A 152 -14.51 3.55 -16.07
CA GLU A 152 -15.45 4.67 -16.06
C GLU A 152 -16.83 4.23 -16.60
N GLY A 153 -17.89 4.58 -15.89
CA GLY A 153 -19.26 4.21 -16.25
C GLY A 153 -19.65 2.74 -15.97
N PHE A 154 -18.71 1.89 -15.57
CA PHE A 154 -19.00 0.50 -15.19
C PHE A 154 -19.70 0.44 -13.82
N LYS A 155 -20.68 -0.46 -13.70
CA LYS A 155 -21.45 -0.70 -12.48
C LYS A 155 -21.36 -2.19 -12.14
N GLY A 156 -20.96 -2.51 -10.91
CA GLY A 156 -20.78 -3.88 -10.43
C GLY A 156 -19.35 -4.37 -10.54
N VAL A 157 -19.17 -5.67 -10.39
CA VAL A 157 -17.86 -6.34 -10.37
C VAL A 157 -17.87 -7.48 -11.40
N SER A 158 -16.82 -7.58 -12.21
CA SER A 158 -16.66 -8.70 -13.14
C SER A 158 -15.20 -9.12 -13.25
N GLU A 159 -14.92 -10.41 -13.21
CA GLU A 159 -13.56 -10.93 -13.39
C GLU A 159 -12.98 -10.58 -14.77
N ILE A 160 -11.68 -10.28 -14.80
CA ILE A 160 -10.88 -10.11 -15.99
C ILE A 160 -9.92 -11.29 -16.05
N ASN A 161 -10.11 -12.18 -17.02
CA ASN A 161 -9.23 -13.34 -17.19
C ASN A 161 -7.90 -12.91 -17.81
N TRP A 162 -6.90 -12.67 -16.96
CA TRP A 162 -5.53 -12.45 -17.38
C TRP A 162 -4.73 -13.75 -17.55
N GLY A 163 -5.20 -14.88 -17.00
CA GLY A 163 -4.47 -16.15 -17.09
C GLY A 163 -3.10 -16.12 -16.39
N ILE A 164 -2.90 -15.23 -15.41
CA ILE A 164 -1.71 -15.19 -14.57
C ILE A 164 -2.00 -15.98 -13.30
N ASP A 165 -1.15 -16.94 -12.97
CA ASP A 165 -1.28 -17.71 -11.73
C ASP A 165 -1.25 -16.80 -10.49
N LYS A 166 -2.04 -17.13 -9.47
CA LYS A 166 -2.18 -16.36 -8.21
C LYS A 166 -2.66 -14.90 -8.36
N VAL A 167 -3.06 -14.46 -9.55
CA VAL A 167 -3.62 -13.11 -9.78
C VAL A 167 -5.10 -13.22 -10.12
N CYS A 168 -5.93 -12.57 -9.31
CA CYS A 168 -7.31 -12.29 -9.62
C CYS A 168 -7.44 -10.80 -9.99
N ALA A 169 -7.83 -10.52 -11.23
CA ALA A 169 -8.13 -9.17 -11.66
C ALA A 169 -9.65 -9.01 -11.80
N VAL A 170 -10.19 -7.95 -11.25
CA VAL A 170 -11.62 -7.65 -11.31
C VAL A 170 -11.82 -6.23 -11.83
N LYS A 171 -12.72 -6.09 -12.78
CA LYS A 171 -13.23 -4.81 -13.23
C LYS A 171 -14.22 -4.29 -12.20
N VAL A 172 -14.08 -3.02 -11.82
CA VAL A 172 -14.91 -2.38 -10.78
C VAL A 172 -15.28 -0.96 -11.17
N PRO A 173 -16.28 -0.33 -10.53
CA PRO A 173 -16.58 1.07 -10.75
C PRO A 173 -15.40 1.95 -10.32
N ARG A 174 -15.22 3.12 -10.95
CA ARG A 174 -14.20 4.10 -10.55
C ARG A 174 -14.55 4.85 -9.25
N LEU A 175 -14.87 4.10 -8.19
CA LEU A 175 -15.27 4.58 -6.87
C LEU A 175 -14.44 3.85 -5.80
N PRO A 176 -13.24 4.34 -5.45
CA PRO A 176 -12.29 3.63 -4.58
C PRO A 176 -12.78 3.39 -3.15
N ASN A 177 -13.80 4.13 -2.70
CA ASN A 177 -14.38 4.02 -1.36
C ASN A 177 -15.78 3.39 -1.36
N ASP A 178 -16.19 2.73 -2.46
CA ASP A 178 -17.51 2.11 -2.57
C ASP A 178 -17.61 0.84 -1.72
N LEU A 179 -18.46 0.87 -0.68
CA LEU A 179 -18.58 -0.21 0.29
C LEU A 179 -19.09 -1.51 -0.33
N GLU A 180 -20.00 -1.42 -1.31
CA GLU A 180 -20.59 -2.57 -1.97
C GLU A 180 -19.52 -3.35 -2.76
N THR A 181 -18.72 -2.65 -3.56
CA THR A 181 -17.57 -3.22 -4.27
C THR A 181 -16.61 -3.93 -3.31
N TRP A 182 -16.22 -3.29 -2.20
CA TRP A 182 -15.28 -3.88 -1.24
C TRP A 182 -15.86 -5.08 -0.49
N ASN A 183 -17.15 -5.06 -0.13
CA ASN A 183 -17.81 -6.20 0.49
C ASN A 183 -17.87 -7.39 -0.47
N TYR A 184 -18.18 -7.15 -1.74
CA TYR A 184 -18.27 -8.20 -2.75
C TYR A 184 -16.91 -8.85 -3.04
N VAL A 185 -15.89 -8.05 -3.35
CA VAL A 185 -14.56 -8.58 -3.77
C VAL A 185 -13.79 -9.26 -2.64
N LEU A 186 -14.15 -9.02 -1.38
CA LEU A 186 -13.52 -9.62 -0.20
C LEU A 186 -14.44 -10.59 0.52
N GLU A 187 -15.59 -10.95 -0.06
CA GLU A 187 -16.51 -11.91 0.51
C GLU A 187 -15.82 -13.26 0.75
N GLY A 188 -15.99 -13.83 1.94
CA GLY A 188 -15.39 -15.09 2.33
C GLY A 188 -13.90 -15.03 2.70
N ILE A 189 -13.22 -13.90 2.49
CA ILE A 189 -11.83 -13.72 2.93
C ILE A 189 -11.80 -13.52 4.44
N THR A 190 -10.97 -14.32 5.12
CA THR A 190 -10.76 -14.24 6.56
C THR A 190 -9.28 -14.36 6.89
N LEU A 191 -8.88 -13.82 8.04
CA LEU A 191 -7.54 -14.03 8.57
C LEU A 191 -7.55 -15.27 9.47
N SER A 192 -6.62 -16.18 9.23
CA SER A 192 -6.35 -17.28 10.15
C SER A 192 -5.88 -16.68 11.48
N SER A 193 -6.60 -16.95 12.57
CA SER A 193 -6.10 -16.62 13.90
C SER A 193 -4.78 -17.36 14.12
N ARG A 194 -3.77 -16.67 14.67
CA ARG A 194 -2.57 -17.38 15.17
C ARG A 194 -3.07 -18.40 16.19
N LYS A 195 -2.73 -19.67 16.02
CA LYS A 195 -2.69 -20.58 17.17
C LYS A 195 -1.75 -19.92 18.19
N GLN A 196 -2.28 -19.53 19.34
CA GLN A 196 -1.47 -19.20 20.52
C GLN A 196 -0.80 -20.47 21.02
#